data_AF-A0A2X3VP66-F1
#
_entry.id   AF-A0A2X3VP66-F1
#
_cell.length_a   1.000
_cell.length_b   1.000
_cell.length_c   1.000
_cell.angle_alpha   90.00
_cell.angle_beta   90.00
_cell.angle_gamma   90.00
#
_symmetry.space_group_name_H-M   'P 1'
#
loop_
_entity.id
_entity.type
_entity.pdbx_description
1 polymer ?
#
loop_
_entity_poly.entity_id
_entity_poly.type
_entity_poly.pdbx_seq_one_letter_code
_entity_poly.pdbx_strand_id
1 'polypeptide(L)'
;MYKLVSDYNSRYLPRGIDETLTVIDGNNYLSILASEPGEYDKFQTLWYNLDTRKIEWEDNKMAQSQSPTFNFKLNRQQFDEKLGNFRFPILYPLGEAVDTSWIRNILMAQTDPKAAALLEKTNSQLYILDKSVKDYLEFYSLLVPSNTDLYEGVIPASISKDGLEHPFNSKEEFNQFYDESKDKELMKQKQNKSILQERVY
;
A
#
# COMPACT_ATOMS: atom_id res chain seq x y z
N MET A 1 -10.70 -14.83 -0.09
CA MET A 1 -11.69 -14.00 0.64
C MET A 1 -12.86 -14.81 1.20
N TYR A 2 -13.66 -15.51 0.37
CA TYR A 2 -14.83 -16.25 0.84
C TYR A 2 -14.55 -17.23 1.99
N LYS A 3 -13.55 -18.12 1.83
CA LYS A 3 -13.15 -19.06 2.88
C LYS A 3 -12.72 -18.35 4.18
N LEU A 4 -11.90 -17.30 4.07
CA LEU A 4 -11.43 -16.52 5.22
C LEU A 4 -12.58 -15.92 6.03
N VAL A 5 -13.54 -15.28 5.37
CA VAL A 5 -14.71 -14.68 6.03
C VAL A 5 -15.65 -15.76 6.58
N SER A 6 -15.89 -16.83 5.83
CA SER A 6 -16.74 -17.94 6.25
C SER A 6 -16.18 -18.70 7.47
N ASP A 7 -14.85 -18.88 7.54
CA ASP A 7 -14.17 -19.50 8.67
C ASP A 7 -14.27 -18.62 9.94
N TYR A 8 -14.39 -17.29 9.81
CA TYR A 8 -14.61 -16.37 10.93
C TYR A 8 -16.09 -16.31 11.36
N ASN A 9 -17.00 -16.08 10.41
CA ASN A 9 -18.44 -16.07 10.64
C ASN A 9 -19.18 -16.55 9.38
N SER A 10 -19.74 -17.75 9.45
CA SER A 10 -20.37 -18.41 8.30
C SER A 10 -21.63 -17.73 7.78
N ARG A 11 -22.18 -16.76 8.52
CA ARG A 11 -23.33 -15.94 8.08
C ARG A 11 -22.92 -14.80 7.16
N TYR A 12 -21.64 -14.48 7.06
CA TYR A 12 -21.17 -13.34 6.28
C TYR A 12 -20.75 -13.73 4.86
N LEU A 13 -21.10 -12.84 3.94
CA LEU A 13 -20.59 -12.80 2.58
C LEU A 13 -19.59 -11.65 2.46
N PRO A 14 -18.36 -11.89 1.97
CA PRO A 14 -17.45 -10.80 1.68
C PRO A 14 -18.00 -9.93 0.54
N ARG A 15 -17.88 -8.61 0.71
CA ARG A 15 -18.34 -7.59 -0.24
C ARG A 15 -17.19 -6.85 -0.90
N GLY A 16 -16.06 -6.76 -0.23
CA GLY A 16 -14.86 -6.17 -0.77
C GLY A 16 -13.80 -6.01 0.30
N ILE A 17 -12.67 -5.46 -0.11
CA ILE A 17 -11.68 -4.89 0.81
C ILE A 17 -11.90 -3.38 0.78
N ASP A 18 -11.97 -2.77 1.95
CA ASP A 18 -11.97 -1.31 2.06
C ASP A 18 -10.54 -0.80 1.84
N GLU A 19 -10.44 0.35 1.18
CA GLU A 19 -9.27 0.76 0.38
C GLU A 19 -8.01 1.06 1.21
N THR A 20 -8.16 1.13 2.54
CA THR A 20 -7.13 1.63 3.45
C THR A 20 -6.51 0.52 4.29
N LEU A 21 -5.20 0.30 4.11
CA LEU A 21 -4.39 -0.42 5.09
C LEU A 21 -4.35 0.40 6.39
N THR A 22 -4.80 -0.20 7.49
CA THR A 22 -4.94 0.51 8.77
C THR A 22 -3.97 -0.05 9.80
N VAL A 23 -3.35 0.82 10.59
CA VAL A 23 -2.56 0.41 11.75
C VAL A 23 -3.43 0.52 12.98
N ILE A 24 -3.61 -0.59 13.71
CA ILE A 24 -4.40 -0.63 14.94
C ILE A 24 -3.54 -1.33 16.00
N ASP A 25 -3.37 -0.70 17.17
CA ASP A 25 -2.50 -1.20 18.25
C ASP A 25 -1.09 -1.62 17.79
N GLY A 26 -0.56 -0.96 16.76
CA GLY A 26 0.74 -1.27 16.20
C GLY A 26 0.79 -2.49 15.27
N ASN A 27 -0.32 -3.15 14.96
CA ASN A 27 -0.36 -4.20 13.92
C ASN A 27 -0.99 -3.64 12.63
N ASN A 28 -0.64 -4.24 11.50
CA ASN A 28 -1.20 -3.86 10.21
C ASN A 28 -2.44 -4.70 9.91
N TYR A 29 -3.55 -4.03 9.61
CA TYR A 29 -4.82 -4.65 9.29
C TYR A 29 -5.31 -4.26 7.90
N LEU A 30 -5.89 -5.25 7.22
CA LEU A 30 -6.71 -5.06 6.05
C LEU A 30 -8.19 -5.09 6.47
N SER A 31 -8.93 -4.03 6.15
CA SER A 31 -10.37 -3.96 6.35
C SER A 31 -11.12 -4.70 5.24
N ILE A 32 -11.92 -5.70 5.61
CA ILE A 32 -12.77 -6.45 4.69
C ILE A 32 -14.22 -6.09 4.99
N LEU A 33 -14.94 -5.58 3.99
CA LEU A 33 -16.37 -5.35 4.08
C LEU A 33 -17.11 -6.68 3.94
N ALA A 34 -18.03 -6.95 4.85
CA ALA A 34 -18.88 -8.13 4.80
C ALA A 34 -20.33 -7.79 5.16
N SER A 35 -21.28 -8.57 4.66
CA SER A 35 -22.69 -8.46 5.07
C SER A 35 -23.39 -9.81 5.08
N GLU A 36 -24.52 -9.89 5.77
CA GLU A 36 -25.38 -11.08 5.67
C GLU A 36 -26.04 -11.18 4.27
N PRO A 37 -26.44 -12.38 3.83
CA PRO A 37 -27.20 -12.55 2.60
C PRO A 37 -28.45 -11.67 2.56
N GLY A 38 -28.63 -10.90 1.48
CA GLY A 38 -29.78 -10.02 1.30
C GLY A 38 -29.65 -8.62 1.93
N GLU A 39 -28.63 -8.37 2.75
CA GLU A 39 -28.33 -7.05 3.31
C GLU A 39 -27.30 -6.34 2.40
N TYR A 40 -27.76 -5.38 1.60
CA TYR A 40 -26.93 -4.68 0.61
C TYR A 40 -26.33 -3.36 1.11
N ASP A 41 -26.90 -2.78 2.18
CA ASP A 41 -26.49 -1.46 2.71
C ASP A 41 -25.98 -1.53 4.16
N LYS A 42 -25.97 -2.74 4.76
CA LYS A 42 -25.48 -2.98 6.12
C LYS A 42 -24.18 -3.77 6.05
N PHE A 43 -23.06 -3.07 6.20
CA PHE A 43 -21.73 -3.66 6.14
C PHE A 43 -21.06 -3.66 7.51
N GLN A 44 -20.39 -4.78 7.78
CA GLN A 44 -19.47 -4.91 8.90
C GLN A 44 -18.04 -4.83 8.36
N THR A 45 -17.17 -4.14 9.09
CA THR A 45 -15.75 -4.13 8.78
C THR A 45 -15.06 -5.21 9.60
N LEU A 46 -14.51 -6.20 8.90
CA LEU A 46 -13.71 -7.27 9.48
C LEU A 46 -12.23 -6.89 9.37
N TRP A 47 -11.52 -6.96 10.49
CA TRP A 47 -10.12 -6.54 10.55
C TRP A 47 -9.20 -7.76 10.44
N TYR A 48 -8.62 -7.93 9.25
CA TYR A 48 -7.68 -9.00 8.96
C TYR A 48 -6.25 -8.57 9.29
N ASN A 49 -5.69 -9.14 10.35
CA ASN A 49 -4.31 -8.91 10.76
C ASN A 49 -3.36 -9.57 9.75
N LEU A 50 -2.45 -8.78 9.21
CA LEU A 50 -1.50 -9.24 8.19
C LEU A 50 -0.38 -10.10 8.76
N ASP A 51 -0.02 -9.90 10.02
CA ASP A 51 1.03 -10.66 10.71
C ASP A 51 0.51 -12.03 11.14
N THR A 52 -0.66 -12.08 11.78
CA THR A 52 -1.26 -13.34 12.26
C THR A 52 -2.04 -14.10 11.18
N ARG A 53 -2.35 -13.43 10.06
CA ARG A 53 -3.13 -13.95 8.93
C ARG A 53 -4.52 -14.43 9.33
N LYS A 54 -5.18 -13.69 10.22
CA LYS A 54 -6.52 -14.00 10.73
C LYS A 54 -7.36 -12.74 10.83
N ILE A 55 -8.69 -12.91 10.76
CA ILE A 55 -9.62 -11.87 11.20
C ILE A 55 -9.62 -11.90 12.72
N GLU A 56 -9.30 -10.78 13.35
CA GLU A 56 -9.12 -10.70 14.81
C GLU A 56 -10.31 -10.02 15.51
N TRP A 57 -11.02 -9.12 14.81
CA TRP A 57 -12.26 -8.54 15.31
C TRP A 57 -13.13 -7.95 14.18
N GLU A 58 -14.33 -7.56 14.58
CA GLU A 58 -15.36 -6.89 13.79
C GLU A 58 -15.75 -5.59 14.49
N ASP A 59 -15.91 -4.48 13.77
CA ASP A 59 -16.39 -3.22 14.36
C ASP A 59 -17.17 -2.36 13.34
N ASN A 60 -17.97 -1.43 13.88
CA ASN A 60 -18.57 -0.29 13.18
C ASN A 60 -17.74 1.01 13.36
N LYS A 61 -16.64 0.98 14.12
CA LYS A 61 -15.83 2.18 14.40
C LYS A 61 -15.06 2.65 13.16
N MET A 62 -15.07 3.96 12.96
CA MET A 62 -14.24 4.63 11.96
C MET A 62 -12.77 4.49 12.34
N ALA A 63 -12.01 3.75 11.54
CA ALA A 63 -10.56 3.74 11.65
C ALA A 63 -10.01 5.11 11.28
N GLN A 64 -9.09 5.64 12.09
CA GLN A 64 -8.29 6.78 11.69
C GLN A 64 -7.23 6.29 10.70
N SER A 65 -7.52 6.49 9.41
CA SER A 65 -6.55 6.35 8.33
C SER A 65 -5.32 7.23 8.63
N GLN A 66 -4.19 6.60 8.92
CA GLN A 66 -2.88 7.24 8.90
C GLN A 66 -2.03 6.61 7.81
N SER A 67 -2.35 6.95 6.55
CA SER A 67 -1.40 6.72 5.47
C SER A 67 -0.14 7.55 5.78
N PRO A 68 1.07 6.97 5.77
CA PRO A 68 2.28 7.77 5.83
C PRO A 68 2.33 8.64 4.56
N THR A 69 1.97 9.92 4.72
CA THR A 69 2.11 10.93 3.67
C THR A 69 3.60 11.24 3.50
N PHE A 70 4.25 10.45 2.65
CA PHE A 70 5.54 10.83 2.11
C PHE A 70 5.33 11.94 1.09
N ASN A 71 6.04 13.06 1.25
CA ASN A 71 6.08 14.14 0.25
C ASN A 71 7.03 13.78 -0.90
N PHE A 72 6.89 12.58 -1.48
CA PHE A 72 7.54 12.23 -2.72
C PHE A 72 6.57 12.50 -3.87
N LYS A 73 7.07 13.15 -4.92
CA LYS A 73 6.37 13.22 -6.20
C LYS A 73 7.12 12.28 -7.12
N LEU A 74 6.56 11.11 -7.39
CA LEU A 74 7.00 10.36 -8.57
C LEU A 74 6.92 11.30 -9.77
N ASN A 75 7.88 11.21 -10.68
CA ASN A 75 7.84 11.93 -11.93
C ASN A 75 6.55 11.53 -12.68
N ARG A 76 5.46 12.27 -12.45
CA ARG A 76 4.12 11.94 -12.97
C ARG A 76 4.11 11.92 -14.48
N GLN A 77 4.95 12.71 -15.12
CA GLN A 77 5.02 12.71 -16.57
C GLN A 77 5.50 11.35 -17.08
N GLN A 78 6.63 10.83 -16.60
CA GLN A 78 7.09 9.50 -17.00
C GLN A 78 6.16 8.39 -16.51
N PHE A 79 5.55 8.56 -15.35
CA PHE A 79 4.63 7.56 -14.80
C PHE A 79 3.32 7.48 -15.60
N ASP A 80 2.66 8.60 -15.86
CA ASP A 80 1.40 8.69 -16.60
C ASP A 80 1.59 8.34 -18.09
N GLU A 81 2.72 8.73 -18.71
CA GLU A 81 3.06 8.36 -20.09
C GLU A 81 3.29 6.85 -20.28
N LYS A 82 3.75 6.14 -19.24
CA LYS A 82 4.12 4.71 -19.32
C LYS A 82 3.06 3.77 -18.75
N LEU A 83 2.29 4.22 -17.76
CA LEU A 83 1.33 3.40 -17.02
C LEU A 83 -0.13 3.82 -17.18
N GLY A 84 -0.39 4.92 -17.92
CA GLY A 84 -1.75 5.38 -18.21
C GLY A 84 -2.50 5.83 -16.95
N ASN A 85 -3.76 5.40 -16.78
CA ASN A 85 -4.65 5.79 -15.68
C ASN A 85 -4.34 5.07 -14.34
N PHE A 86 -3.06 4.86 -14.03
CA PHE A 86 -2.62 4.14 -12.84
C PHE A 86 -2.95 4.94 -11.56
N ARG A 87 -3.68 4.35 -10.60
CA ARG A 87 -3.97 4.97 -9.28
C ARG A 87 -3.48 4.09 -8.12
N PHE A 88 -2.99 4.73 -7.05
CA PHE A 88 -2.58 4.08 -5.80
C PHE A 88 -3.52 4.45 -4.63
N PRO A 89 -3.83 3.51 -3.71
CA PRO A 89 -3.53 2.08 -3.77
C PRO A 89 -4.12 1.43 -5.03
N ILE A 90 -3.54 0.30 -5.48
CA ILE A 90 -4.00 -0.38 -6.71
C ILE A 90 -5.41 -0.91 -6.45
N LEU A 91 -6.39 -0.07 -6.76
CA LEU A 91 -7.81 -0.35 -6.66
C LEU A 91 -8.31 -0.52 -8.09
N TYR A 92 -8.33 -1.76 -8.56
CA TYR A 92 -9.03 -2.07 -9.80
C TYR A 92 -10.51 -2.29 -9.45
N PRO A 93 -11.43 -1.40 -9.86
CA PRO A 93 -12.84 -1.62 -9.63
C PRO A 93 -13.29 -2.89 -10.36
N LEU A 94 -14.01 -3.74 -9.62
CA LEU A 94 -14.74 -4.90 -10.12
C LEU A 94 -15.75 -4.45 -11.17
N GLY A 95 -15.38 -4.44 -12.46
CA GLY A 95 -16.36 -4.14 -13.52
C GLY A 95 -15.84 -3.99 -14.93
N GLU A 96 -14.59 -3.53 -15.14
CA GLU A 96 -14.08 -3.26 -16.49
C GLU A 96 -12.89 -4.15 -16.83
N ALA A 97 -12.84 -4.63 -18.08
CA ALA A 97 -11.68 -5.33 -18.61
C ALA A 97 -10.50 -4.36 -18.63
N VAL A 98 -9.63 -4.47 -17.60
CA VAL A 98 -8.41 -3.66 -17.50
C VAL A 98 -7.49 -4.05 -18.65
N ASP A 99 -7.04 -3.05 -19.42
CA ASP A 99 -5.93 -3.26 -20.35
C ASP A 99 -4.67 -3.58 -19.55
N THR A 100 -4.30 -4.85 -19.51
CA THR A 100 -3.11 -5.38 -18.83
C THR A 100 -1.89 -5.43 -19.76
N SER A 101 -1.99 -4.92 -21.00
CA SER A 101 -0.89 -4.98 -21.97
C SER A 101 0.38 -4.28 -21.50
N TRP A 102 0.24 -3.24 -20.66
CA TRP A 102 1.37 -2.51 -20.06
C TRP A 102 2.27 -3.41 -19.19
N ILE A 103 1.70 -4.43 -18.53
CA ILE A 103 2.43 -5.34 -17.62
C ILE A 103 3.57 -6.04 -18.37
N ARG A 104 3.39 -6.36 -19.65
CA ARG A 104 4.42 -7.03 -20.44
C ARG A 104 5.68 -6.18 -20.64
N ASN A 105 5.56 -4.87 -20.48
CA ASN A 105 6.64 -3.90 -20.73
C ASN A 105 7.35 -3.43 -19.46
N ILE A 106 6.93 -3.86 -18.27
CA ILE A 106 7.53 -3.43 -17.00
C ILE A 106 8.71 -4.31 -16.60
N LEU A 107 9.60 -3.78 -15.77
CA LEU A 107 10.76 -4.50 -15.25
C LEU A 107 10.36 -5.76 -14.46
N MET A 108 9.24 -5.75 -13.73
CA MET A 108 8.72 -6.91 -13.01
C MET A 108 8.44 -8.10 -13.93
N ALA A 109 7.90 -7.90 -15.13
CA ALA A 109 7.65 -9.01 -16.06
C ALA A 109 8.93 -9.68 -16.54
N GLN A 110 10.06 -8.97 -16.50
CA GLN A 110 11.38 -9.48 -16.87
C GLN A 110 12.11 -10.12 -15.68
N THR A 111 11.95 -9.55 -14.48
CA THR A 111 12.70 -9.93 -13.27
C THR A 111 11.96 -10.92 -12.37
N ASP A 112 10.63 -10.81 -12.29
CA ASP A 112 9.74 -11.73 -11.58
C ASP A 112 8.44 -11.99 -12.39
N PRO A 113 8.50 -12.86 -13.40
CA PRO A 113 7.34 -13.19 -14.23
C PRO A 113 6.17 -13.77 -13.44
N LYS A 114 6.41 -14.41 -12.28
CA LYS A 114 5.35 -14.98 -11.45
C LYS A 114 4.58 -13.89 -10.73
N ALA A 115 5.27 -12.89 -10.18
CA ALA A 115 4.62 -11.72 -9.61
C ALA A 115 3.85 -10.92 -10.67
N ALA A 116 4.45 -10.72 -11.86
CA ALA A 116 3.77 -10.04 -12.96
C ALA A 116 2.49 -10.77 -13.41
N ALA A 117 2.49 -12.11 -13.47
CA ALA A 117 1.31 -12.90 -13.81
C ALA A 117 0.16 -12.77 -12.78
N LEU A 118 0.44 -12.35 -11.54
CA LEU A 118 -0.61 -12.03 -10.57
C LEU A 118 -1.32 -10.72 -10.90
N LEU A 119 -0.60 -9.73 -11.45
CA LEU A 119 -1.17 -8.45 -11.87
C LEU A 119 -2.06 -8.59 -13.11
N GLU A 120 -1.82 -9.60 -13.96
CA GLU A 120 -2.66 -9.90 -15.14
C GLU A 120 -4.02 -10.51 -14.78
N LYS A 121 -4.22 -10.99 -13.55
CA LYS A 121 -5.49 -11.58 -13.11
C LYS A 121 -6.52 -10.48 -12.85
N THR A 122 -7.71 -10.66 -13.40
CA THR A 122 -8.86 -9.79 -13.15
C THR A 122 -9.16 -9.67 -11.65
N ASN A 123 -9.50 -8.46 -11.21
CA ASN A 123 -9.82 -8.14 -9.81
C ASN A 123 -8.70 -8.40 -8.78
N SER A 124 -7.44 -8.37 -9.21
CA SER A 124 -6.30 -8.41 -8.29
C SER A 124 -6.11 -7.06 -7.59
N GLN A 125 -5.71 -7.10 -6.33
CA GLN A 125 -5.36 -5.91 -5.56
C GLN A 125 -3.96 -6.09 -4.98
N LEU A 126 -3.18 -5.01 -4.98
CA LEU A 126 -1.81 -5.01 -4.47
C LEU A 126 -1.67 -3.98 -3.35
N TYR A 127 -1.12 -4.46 -2.24
CA TYR A 127 -0.82 -3.65 -1.06
C TYR A 127 0.68 -3.71 -0.80
N ILE A 128 1.30 -2.53 -0.62
CA ILE A 128 2.68 -2.41 -0.16
C ILE A 128 2.62 -2.25 1.36
N LEU A 129 3.16 -3.22 2.08
CA LEU A 129 3.05 -3.30 3.54
C LEU A 129 4.24 -2.66 4.26
N ASP A 130 5.38 -2.56 3.57
CA ASP A 130 6.60 -2.00 4.15
C ASP A 130 6.72 -0.51 3.81
N LYS A 131 7.08 0.25 4.83
CA LYS A 131 6.76 1.68 4.93
C LYS A 131 7.97 2.58 4.72
N SER A 132 9.10 2.10 4.21
CA SER A 132 10.22 2.99 3.93
C SER A 132 10.08 3.65 2.55
N VAL A 133 10.53 4.90 2.41
CA VAL A 133 10.56 5.61 1.11
C VAL A 133 11.32 4.81 0.07
N LYS A 134 12.39 4.13 0.50
CA LYS A 134 13.20 3.28 -0.37
C LYS A 134 12.41 2.07 -0.89
N ASP A 135 11.69 1.36 -0.03
CA ASP A 135 10.87 0.21 -0.46
C ASP A 135 9.78 0.65 -1.45
N TYR A 136 9.19 1.83 -1.24
CA TYR A 136 8.28 2.44 -2.21
C TYR A 136 9.00 2.70 -3.54
N LEU A 137 10.09 3.45 -3.57
CA LEU A 137 10.80 3.76 -4.83
C LEU A 137 11.28 2.50 -5.57
N GLU A 138 11.79 1.51 -4.84
CA GLU A 138 12.20 0.23 -5.41
C GLU A 138 11.03 -0.53 -6.03
N PHE A 139 9.90 -0.61 -5.32
CA PHE A 139 8.70 -1.25 -5.84
C PHE A 139 8.16 -0.56 -7.09
N TYR A 140 8.05 0.77 -7.09
CA TYR A 140 7.58 1.52 -8.25
C TYR A 140 8.52 1.38 -9.45
N SER A 141 9.83 1.24 -9.21
CA SER A 141 10.81 0.95 -10.27
C SER A 141 10.54 -0.38 -10.98
N LEU A 142 9.90 -1.35 -10.31
CA LEU A 142 9.50 -2.62 -10.93
C LEU A 142 8.31 -2.46 -11.90
N LEU A 143 7.52 -1.39 -11.73
CA LEU A 143 6.33 -1.13 -12.53
C LEU A 143 6.62 -0.32 -13.80
N VAL A 144 7.87 -0.01 -14.11
CA VAL A 144 8.26 0.73 -15.32
C VAL A 144 9.39 -0.01 -16.05
N PRO A 145 9.68 0.31 -17.33
CA PRO A 145 10.86 -0.21 -18.03
C PRO A 145 12.17 0.11 -17.29
N SER A 146 13.19 -0.73 -17.45
CA SER A 146 14.47 -0.68 -16.71
C SER A 146 15.28 0.61 -16.84
N ASN A 147 15.00 1.43 -17.85
CA ASN A 147 15.67 2.70 -18.15
C ASN A 147 14.83 3.93 -17.76
N THR A 148 13.79 3.74 -16.96
CA THR A 148 12.91 4.83 -16.50
C THR A 148 13.45 5.35 -15.17
N ASP A 149 13.77 6.65 -15.11
CA ASP A 149 14.17 7.28 -13.84
C ASP A 149 12.93 7.79 -13.11
N LEU A 150 12.66 7.21 -11.95
CA LEU A 150 11.56 7.59 -11.08
C LEU A 150 12.00 8.39 -9.85
N TYR A 151 13.31 8.58 -9.67
CA TYR A 151 13.87 9.21 -8.49
C TYR A 151 13.81 10.72 -8.62
N GLU A 152 12.67 11.30 -8.26
CA GLU A 152 12.48 12.74 -8.16
C GLU A 152 11.78 13.09 -6.85
N GLY A 153 12.26 14.10 -6.15
CA GLY A 153 11.60 14.57 -4.94
C GLY A 153 12.52 15.29 -3.96
N VAL A 154 12.11 15.30 -2.70
CA VAL A 154 12.85 15.88 -1.59
C VAL A 154 12.88 14.90 -0.44
N ILE A 155 14.08 14.54 0.03
CA ILE A 155 14.29 13.79 1.26
C ILE A 155 14.08 14.76 2.43
N PRO A 156 13.10 14.53 3.32
CA PRO A 156 12.91 15.35 4.50
C PRO A 156 14.08 15.24 5.49
N ALA A 157 14.35 16.32 6.22
CA ALA A 157 15.36 16.38 7.28
C ALA A 157 15.25 15.24 8.31
N SER A 158 14.03 14.76 8.60
CA SER A 158 13.78 13.69 9.58
C SER A 158 14.34 12.33 9.16
N ILE A 159 14.62 12.11 7.88
CA ILE A 159 15.09 10.84 7.32
C ILE A 159 16.35 11.00 6.45
N SER A 160 17.03 12.14 6.55
CA SER A 160 18.33 12.37 5.91
C SER A 160 19.48 12.08 6.88
N LYS A 161 20.65 11.75 6.34
CA LYS A 161 21.84 11.43 7.14
C LYS A 161 22.31 12.64 7.97
N ASP A 162 22.29 13.83 7.38
CA ASP A 162 22.80 15.07 7.96
C ASP A 162 21.73 15.93 8.65
N GLY A 163 20.46 15.52 8.61
CA GLY A 163 19.36 16.26 9.23
C GLY A 163 18.90 17.49 8.44
N LEU A 164 19.27 17.60 7.17
CA LEU A 164 18.80 18.65 6.25
C LEU A 164 17.89 18.08 5.17
N GLU A 165 17.08 18.94 4.55
CA GLU A 165 16.29 18.55 3.37
C GLU A 165 17.18 18.49 2.12
N HIS A 166 17.01 17.44 1.31
CA HIS A 166 17.78 17.25 0.09
C HIS A 166 16.87 16.98 -1.11
N PRO A 167 16.82 17.87 -2.12
CA PRO A 167 16.23 17.51 -3.39
C PRO A 167 17.07 16.42 -4.07
N PHE A 168 16.41 15.52 -4.80
CA PHE A 168 17.06 14.50 -5.61
C PHE A 168 16.33 14.33 -6.94
N ASN A 169 17.08 14.05 -7.99
CA ASN A 169 16.61 13.77 -9.35
C ASN A 169 17.26 12.49 -9.93
N SER A 170 17.88 11.67 -9.08
CA SER A 170 18.46 10.39 -9.44
C SER A 170 18.53 9.46 -8.24
N LYS A 171 18.70 8.16 -8.51
CA LYS A 171 18.92 7.14 -7.48
C LYS A 171 20.20 7.38 -6.69
N GLU A 172 21.24 7.85 -7.36
CA GLU A 172 22.54 8.18 -6.75
C GLU A 172 22.40 9.32 -5.74
N GLU A 173 21.73 10.41 -6.13
CA GLU A 173 21.45 11.54 -5.23
C GLU A 173 20.58 11.13 -4.04
N PHE A 174 19.56 10.30 -4.27
CA PHE A 174 18.74 9.75 -3.20
C PHE A 174 19.59 8.95 -2.20
N ASN A 175 20.38 7.99 -2.67
CA ASN A 175 21.21 7.12 -1.82
C ASN A 175 22.32 7.88 -1.07
N GLN A 176 22.78 9.01 -1.61
CA GLN A 176 23.78 9.84 -0.98
C GLN A 176 23.27 10.39 0.36
N PHE A 177 22.03 10.90 0.39
CA PHE A 177 21.51 11.64 1.55
C PHE A 177 20.47 10.87 2.39
N TYR A 178 19.85 9.82 1.84
CA TYR A 178 18.80 9.05 2.52
C TYR A 178 19.35 8.17 3.66
N ASP A 179 18.71 8.23 4.83
CA ASP A 179 19.00 7.40 6.00
C ASP A 179 17.87 6.39 6.25
N GLU A 180 18.09 5.15 5.79
CA GLU A 180 17.14 4.05 5.92
C GLU A 180 16.85 3.70 7.40
N SER A 181 17.81 3.90 8.29
CA SER A 181 17.61 3.59 9.72
C SER A 181 16.67 4.60 10.36
N LYS A 182 16.87 5.89 10.08
CA LYS A 182 15.97 6.96 10.55
C LYS A 182 14.57 6.81 9.97
N ASP A 183 14.45 6.42 8.70
CA ASP A 183 13.14 6.21 8.08
C ASP A 183 12.39 5.04 8.73
N LYS A 184 13.05 3.89 8.90
CA LYS A 184 12.47 2.74 9.61
C LYS A 184 12.10 3.08 11.06
N GLU A 185 12.92 3.86 11.75
CA GLU A 185 12.61 4.32 13.10
C GLU A 185 11.41 5.27 13.11
N LEU A 186 11.34 6.23 12.19
CA LEU A 186 10.20 7.13 12.04
C LEU A 186 8.91 6.35 11.76
N MET A 187 8.96 5.30 10.95
CA MET A 187 7.81 4.43 10.70
C MET A 187 7.38 3.67 11.95
N LYS A 188 8.32 3.10 12.70
CA LYS A 188 8.03 2.47 14.01
C LYS A 188 7.44 3.48 15.00
N GLN A 189 7.96 4.70 15.04
CA GLN A 189 7.45 5.76 15.91
C GLN A 189 6.03 6.18 15.52
N LYS A 190 5.72 6.33 14.22
CA LYS A 190 4.35 6.60 13.75
C LYS A 190 3.40 5.46 14.14
N GLN A 191 3.83 4.23 13.95
CA GLN A 191 3.10 3.03 14.36
C GLN A 191 2.83 3.01 15.87
N ASN A 192 3.81 3.41 16.70
CA ASN A 192 3.68 3.48 18.15
C ASN A 192 2.91 4.71 18.67
N LYS A 193 3.00 5.87 18.00
CA LYS A 193 2.32 7.11 18.42
C LYS A 193 0.81 7.02 18.21
N SER A 194 0.37 6.27 17.20
CA SER A 194 -1.03 5.86 17.04
C SER A 194 -1.55 5.12 18.28
N ILE A 195 -0.72 4.30 18.94
CA ILE A 195 -1.07 3.53 20.14
C ILE A 195 -1.20 4.42 21.39
N LEU A 196 -0.43 5.52 21.46
CA LEU A 196 -0.38 6.40 22.64
C LEU A 196 -1.46 7.49 22.64
N GLN A 197 -1.94 7.92 21.47
CA GLN A 197 -3.03 8.91 21.38
C GLN A 197 -4.40 8.33 21.80
N GLU A 198 -4.55 7.00 21.83
CA GLU A 198 -5.78 6.33 22.27
C GLU A 198 -5.80 5.97 23.77
N ARG A 199 -4.68 6.11 24.50
CA ARG A 199 -4.61 5.83 25.95
C ARG A 199 -4.91 7.03 26.86
N VAL A 200 -5.28 8.16 26.28
CA VAL A 200 -5.69 9.35 27.03
C VAL A 200 -7.15 9.64 26.73
N TYR A 201 -8.08 8.82 27.24
CA TYR A 201 -9.44 9.19 27.67
C TYR A 201 -10.00 8.10 28.57
#